data_AF-A0AAV3YX75-F1
#
_entry.id   AF-A0AAV3YX75-F1
#
_cell.length_a   1.000
_cell.length_b   1.000
_cell.length_c   1.000
_cell.angle_alpha   90.00
_cell.angle_beta   90.00
_cell.angle_gamma   90.00
#
_symmetry.space_group_name_H-M   'P 1'
#
loop_
_entity.id
_entity.type
_entity.pdbx_description
1 polymer ?
#
loop_
_entity_poly.entity_id
_entity_poly.type
_entity_poly.pdbx_seq_one_letter_code
_entity_poly.pdbx_strand_id
1 'polypeptide(L)'
;VISTFARHYKSGEPMKKSAVKALCDSKKIFAASDMQQQVFFSMLDQVYHGQHPLQGSTTELMASLQKQYYSIDYVQDTAWHLRFGHLVGYGARYYAYLVSKAVAAQLWHTCFKADPFSREMGTRYREEMLAHGGEKHPLKLVEAMLGEKPTVENMVEALIVDLDESTQSLNQDMVDALIVDLDEYSVTQPAVMVKAVIADGGGHGGGFDWRSE
;
A
#
# COMPACT_ATOMS: atom_id res chain seq x y z
N VAL A 1 -17.59 -12.44 5.05
CA VAL A 1 -17.89 -12.29 3.61
C VAL A 1 -17.74 -13.60 2.82
N ILE A 2 -16.55 -14.21 2.70
CA ILE A 2 -16.33 -15.40 1.85
C ILE A 2 -17.35 -16.54 2.07
N SER A 3 -17.69 -16.82 3.32
CA SER A 3 -18.67 -17.86 3.69
C SER A 3 -20.09 -17.62 3.16
N THR A 4 -20.46 -16.39 2.77
CA THR A 4 -21.81 -16.08 2.31
C THR A 4 -22.04 -16.52 0.87
N PHE A 5 -21.01 -16.50 0.02
CA PHE A 5 -21.14 -16.79 -1.41
C PHE A 5 -20.31 -17.99 -1.90
N ALA A 6 -19.19 -18.33 -1.25
CA ALA A 6 -18.33 -19.40 -1.74
C ALA A 6 -18.97 -20.78 -1.50
N ARG A 7 -19.18 -21.54 -2.58
CA ARG A 7 -19.74 -22.91 -2.57
C ARG A 7 -18.94 -23.82 -3.52
N HIS A 8 -18.83 -25.09 -3.19
CA HIS A 8 -18.22 -26.09 -4.07
C HIS A 8 -19.09 -26.32 -5.31
N TYR A 9 -18.48 -26.30 -6.51
CA TYR A 9 -19.22 -26.27 -7.78
C TYR A 9 -20.10 -27.51 -8.06
N LYS A 10 -19.77 -28.66 -7.47
CA LYS A 10 -20.57 -29.90 -7.60
C LYS A 10 -21.52 -30.14 -6.43
N SER A 11 -20.99 -30.10 -5.21
CA SER A 11 -21.77 -30.46 -4.01
C SER A 11 -22.60 -29.31 -3.45
N GLY A 12 -22.32 -28.07 -3.84
CA GLY A 12 -22.97 -26.89 -3.27
C GLY A 12 -22.61 -26.61 -1.81
N GLU A 13 -21.65 -27.35 -1.24
CA GLU A 13 -21.24 -27.17 0.16
C GLU A 13 -20.45 -25.87 0.36
N PRO A 14 -20.61 -25.17 1.50
CA PRO A 14 -19.81 -23.99 1.81
C PRO A 14 -18.33 -24.32 2.03
N MET A 15 -17.47 -23.36 1.71
CA MET A 15 -16.05 -23.46 2.01
C MET A 15 -15.84 -23.67 3.53
N LYS A 16 -15.02 -24.66 3.89
CA LYS A 16 -14.70 -24.97 5.30
C LYS A 16 -14.08 -23.74 5.98
N LYS A 17 -14.50 -23.46 7.23
CA LYS A 17 -13.98 -22.31 8.01
C LYS A 17 -12.45 -22.33 8.14
N SER A 18 -11.85 -23.51 8.27
CA SER A 18 -10.38 -23.66 8.32
C SER A 18 -9.71 -23.22 7.02
N ALA A 19 -10.29 -23.54 5.87
CA ALA A 19 -9.79 -23.09 4.57
C ALA A 19 -9.96 -21.57 4.39
N VAL A 20 -11.08 -21.00 4.85
CA VAL A 20 -11.27 -19.53 4.88
C VAL A 20 -10.20 -18.87 5.74
N LYS A 21 -9.93 -19.41 6.94
CA LYS A 21 -8.88 -18.89 7.82
C LYS A 21 -7.52 -18.95 7.14
N ALA A 22 -7.14 -20.12 6.61
CA ALA A 22 -5.85 -20.30 5.92
C ALA A 22 -5.69 -19.33 4.74
N LEU A 23 -6.74 -19.08 3.96
CA LEU A 23 -6.74 -18.10 2.88
C LEU A 23 -6.59 -16.66 3.38
N CYS A 24 -7.22 -16.31 4.50
CA CYS A 24 -7.04 -14.99 5.11
C CYS A 24 -5.62 -14.81 5.66
N ASP A 25 -5.07 -15.84 6.30
CA ASP A 25 -3.71 -15.83 6.84
C ASP A 25 -2.67 -15.74 5.71
N SER A 26 -2.89 -16.45 4.59
CA SER A 26 -1.95 -16.45 3.46
C SER A 26 -1.80 -15.08 2.80
N LYS A 27 -2.84 -14.23 2.84
CA LYS A 27 -2.79 -12.87 2.30
C LYS A 27 -1.88 -11.93 3.08
N LYS A 28 -1.49 -12.33 4.29
CA LYS A 28 -0.70 -11.53 5.22
C LYS A 28 0.79 -11.86 5.15
N ILE A 29 1.11 -13.00 4.56
CA ILE A 29 2.49 -13.40 4.29
C ILE A 29 3.10 -12.38 3.32
N PHE A 30 4.31 -11.92 3.61
CA PHE A 30 5.06 -10.91 2.84
C PHE A 30 4.48 -9.49 2.79
N ALA A 31 3.46 -9.17 3.60
CA ALA A 31 2.85 -7.84 3.58
C ALA A 31 3.86 -6.69 3.79
N ALA A 32 4.91 -6.92 4.58
CA ALA A 32 5.99 -5.95 4.80
C ALA A 32 6.89 -5.79 3.56
N SER A 33 7.27 -6.90 2.92
CA SER A 33 8.07 -6.89 1.69
C SER A 33 7.31 -6.25 0.53
N ASP A 34 6.01 -6.52 0.41
CA ASP A 34 5.13 -5.86 -0.55
C ASP A 34 5.07 -4.34 -0.30
N MET A 35 4.98 -3.92 0.97
CA MET A 35 4.99 -2.50 1.33
C MET A 35 6.31 -1.83 0.95
N GLN A 36 7.45 -2.44 1.29
CA GLN A 36 8.77 -1.94 0.88
C GLN A 36 8.90 -1.83 -0.64
N GLN A 37 8.39 -2.81 -1.39
CA GLN A 37 8.40 -2.75 -2.84
C GLN A 37 7.61 -1.55 -3.37
N GLN A 38 6.42 -1.26 -2.82
CA GLN A 38 5.64 -0.08 -3.21
C GLN A 38 6.36 1.22 -2.86
N VAL A 39 7.04 1.29 -1.72
CA VAL A 39 7.90 2.44 -1.35
C VAL A 39 9.02 2.62 -2.37
N PHE A 40 9.79 1.56 -2.65
CA PHE A 40 10.89 1.61 -3.61
C PHE A 40 10.42 2.09 -4.98
N PHE A 41 9.32 1.55 -5.50
CA PHE A 41 8.76 1.96 -6.80
C PHE A 41 8.30 3.42 -6.79
N SER A 42 7.72 3.89 -5.68
CA SER A 42 7.31 5.29 -5.51
C SER A 42 8.53 6.22 -5.51
N MET A 43 9.58 5.88 -4.76
CA MET A 43 10.81 6.68 -4.70
C MET A 43 11.54 6.69 -6.05
N LEU A 44 11.61 5.56 -6.74
CA LEU A 44 12.20 5.47 -8.07
C LEU A 44 11.47 6.38 -9.07
N ASP A 45 10.14 6.32 -9.08
CA ASP A 45 9.31 7.16 -9.94
C ASP A 45 9.48 8.65 -9.65
N GLN A 46 9.51 9.04 -8.37
CA GLN A 46 9.76 10.43 -7.95
C GLN A 46 11.15 10.93 -8.35
N VAL A 47 12.20 10.13 -8.15
CA VAL A 47 13.57 10.51 -8.52
C VAL A 47 13.71 10.67 -10.04
N TYR A 48 13.13 9.76 -10.82
CA TYR A 48 13.22 9.82 -12.28
C TYR A 48 12.45 10.98 -12.91
N HIS A 49 11.37 11.43 -12.29
CA HIS A 49 10.55 12.55 -12.75
C HIS A 49 10.80 13.86 -11.97
N GLY A 50 11.82 13.87 -11.11
CA GLY A 50 12.20 15.01 -10.31
C GLY A 50 13.08 16.00 -11.07
N GLN A 51 14.14 16.45 -10.41
CA GLN A 51 15.05 17.44 -11.00
C GLN A 51 15.96 16.82 -12.06
N HIS A 52 16.03 17.49 -13.22
CA HIS A 52 16.89 17.12 -14.33
C HIS A 52 18.03 18.14 -14.54
N PRO A 53 19.19 17.71 -15.08
CA PRO A 53 19.52 16.34 -15.46
C PRO A 53 19.70 15.43 -14.24
N LEU A 54 19.43 14.13 -14.42
CA LEU A 54 19.67 13.13 -13.38
C LEU A 54 21.17 13.05 -13.08
N GLN A 55 21.51 12.87 -11.81
CA GLN A 55 22.89 12.69 -11.37
C GLN A 55 23.27 11.20 -11.44
N GLY A 56 23.77 10.78 -12.60
CA GLY A 56 24.13 9.39 -12.90
C GLY A 56 23.15 8.72 -13.88
N SER A 57 23.46 7.48 -14.24
CA SER A 57 22.58 6.67 -15.09
C SER A 57 21.33 6.22 -14.34
N THR A 58 20.27 5.90 -15.09
CA THR A 58 19.03 5.36 -14.51
C THR A 58 19.29 4.07 -13.73
N THR A 59 20.17 3.19 -14.23
CA THR A 59 20.54 1.94 -13.56
C THR A 59 21.25 2.18 -12.22
N GLU A 60 22.21 3.11 -12.17
CA GLU A 60 22.93 3.43 -10.92
C GLU A 60 21.99 3.99 -9.86
N LEU A 61 21.10 4.91 -10.26
CA LEU A 61 20.08 5.47 -9.37
C LEU A 61 19.11 4.41 -8.86
N MET A 62 18.66 3.51 -9.74
CA MET A 62 17.77 2.42 -9.35
C MET A 62 18.44 1.48 -8.36
N ALA A 63 19.67 1.06 -8.61
CA ALA A 63 20.42 0.18 -7.71
C ALA A 63 20.64 0.84 -6.33
N SER A 64 20.95 2.13 -6.31
CA SER A 64 21.09 2.91 -5.07
C SER A 64 19.79 2.96 -4.27
N LEU A 65 18.68 3.28 -4.94
CA LEU A 65 17.35 3.35 -4.31
C LEU A 65 16.86 1.97 -3.85
N GLN A 66 17.13 0.91 -4.63
CA GLN A 66 16.79 -0.45 -4.24
C GLN A 66 17.52 -0.83 -2.95
N LYS A 67 18.82 -0.55 -2.86
CA LYS A 67 19.60 -0.77 -1.62
C LYS A 67 19.05 0.00 -0.42
N GLN A 68 18.52 1.20 -0.64
CA GLN A 68 18.01 2.05 0.45
C GLN A 68 16.61 1.63 0.92
N TYR A 69 15.72 1.25 -0.01
CA TYR A 69 14.28 1.11 0.24
C TYR A 69 13.76 -0.33 0.10
N TYR A 70 14.57 -1.29 -0.35
CA TYR A 70 14.17 -2.67 -0.54
C TYR A 70 15.20 -3.63 0.06
N SER A 71 14.73 -4.70 0.70
CA SER A 71 15.62 -5.63 1.40
C SER A 71 16.35 -6.63 0.50
N ILE A 72 16.01 -6.69 -0.79
CA ILE A 72 16.70 -7.56 -1.76
C ILE A 72 17.64 -6.69 -2.61
N ASP A 73 18.92 -7.07 -2.64
CA ASP A 73 19.94 -6.36 -3.39
C ASP A 73 19.70 -6.38 -4.90
N TYR A 74 20.18 -5.33 -5.57
CA TYR A 74 20.18 -5.24 -7.02
C TYR A 74 21.07 -6.31 -7.65
N VAL A 75 20.53 -7.01 -8.65
CA VAL A 75 21.28 -8.00 -9.43
C VAL A 75 22.06 -7.30 -10.54
N GLN A 76 23.38 -7.43 -10.51
CA GLN A 76 24.28 -6.82 -11.49
C GLN A 76 23.92 -7.21 -12.93
N ASP A 77 24.26 -6.33 -13.88
CA ASP A 77 24.00 -6.48 -15.32
C ASP A 77 22.51 -6.64 -15.68
N THR A 78 21.60 -6.13 -14.84
CA THR A 78 20.16 -6.09 -15.13
C THR A 78 19.66 -4.65 -15.30
N ALA A 79 18.51 -4.50 -15.94
CA ALA A 79 17.89 -3.18 -16.14
C ALA A 79 16.37 -3.29 -15.95
N TRP A 80 15.97 -3.78 -14.77
CA TRP A 80 14.57 -4.05 -14.45
C TRP A 80 13.67 -2.82 -14.66
N HIS A 81 14.14 -1.62 -14.32
CA HIS A 81 13.41 -0.36 -14.48
C HIS A 81 13.00 -0.09 -15.93
N LEU A 82 13.72 -0.60 -16.93
CA LEU A 82 13.32 -0.47 -18.34
C LEU A 82 12.05 -1.27 -18.68
N ARG A 83 11.65 -2.22 -17.84
CA ARG A 83 10.40 -2.97 -17.94
C ARG A 83 9.30 -2.39 -17.06
N PHE A 84 9.60 -1.39 -16.24
CA PHE A 84 8.64 -0.78 -15.34
C PHE A 84 7.80 0.26 -16.08
N GLY A 85 6.79 -0.20 -16.81
CA GLY A 85 5.97 0.63 -17.70
C GLY A 85 5.23 1.79 -17.03
N HIS A 86 5.04 1.75 -15.71
CA HIS A 86 4.43 2.85 -14.96
C HIS A 86 5.24 4.14 -15.06
N LEU A 87 6.56 4.06 -15.25
CA LEU A 87 7.41 5.24 -15.42
C LEU A 87 7.04 6.10 -16.64
N VAL A 88 6.27 5.58 -17.61
CA VAL A 88 5.93 6.33 -18.83
C VAL A 88 4.48 6.81 -18.81
N GLY A 89 3.52 5.89 -18.67
CA GLY A 89 2.09 6.23 -18.71
C GLY A 89 1.56 6.79 -17.39
N TYR A 90 2.26 6.52 -16.28
CA TYR A 90 1.86 6.85 -14.92
C TYR A 90 2.96 7.58 -14.14
N GLY A 91 3.94 8.13 -14.86
CA GLY A 91 5.11 8.77 -14.28
C GLY A 91 4.76 9.88 -13.29
N ALA A 92 5.62 10.05 -12.29
CA ALA A 92 5.49 10.98 -11.16
C ALA A 92 4.28 10.73 -10.23
N ARG A 93 3.53 9.64 -10.41
CA ARG A 93 2.28 9.36 -9.68
C ARG A 93 2.25 8.00 -9.00
N TYR A 94 3.31 7.20 -9.06
CA TYR A 94 3.30 5.84 -8.51
C TYR A 94 3.00 5.82 -7.00
N TYR A 95 3.40 6.86 -6.25
CA TYR A 95 3.09 7.01 -4.82
C TYR A 95 1.59 7.01 -4.49
N ALA A 96 0.72 7.31 -5.47
CA ALA A 96 -0.72 7.32 -5.28
C ALA A 96 -1.28 5.94 -4.89
N TYR A 97 -0.60 4.84 -5.21
CA TYR A 97 -0.97 3.50 -4.73
C TYR A 97 -0.88 3.40 -3.20
N LEU A 98 0.19 3.93 -2.59
CA LEU A 98 0.37 3.94 -1.14
C LEU A 98 -0.64 4.85 -0.45
N VAL A 99 -0.85 6.06 -1.00
CA VAL A 99 -1.86 6.99 -0.48
C VAL A 99 -3.27 6.38 -0.54
N SER A 100 -3.63 5.76 -1.66
CA SER A 100 -4.94 5.11 -1.82
C SER A 100 -5.10 3.95 -0.85
N LYS A 101 -4.05 3.16 -0.63
CA LYS A 101 -4.06 2.07 0.36
C LYS A 101 -4.24 2.60 1.79
N ALA A 102 -3.58 3.71 2.12
CA ALA A 102 -3.71 4.35 3.43
C ALA A 102 -5.13 4.85 3.71
N VAL A 103 -5.73 5.55 2.73
CA VAL A 103 -7.11 5.99 2.81
C VAL A 103 -8.06 4.80 2.95
N ALA A 104 -7.86 3.74 2.16
CA ALA A 104 -8.69 2.54 2.23
C ALA A 104 -8.59 1.85 3.60
N ALA A 105 -7.38 1.72 4.16
CA ALA A 105 -7.17 1.18 5.50
C ALA A 105 -7.88 2.04 6.56
N GLN A 106 -7.71 3.36 6.51
CA GLN A 106 -8.35 4.27 7.47
C GLN A 106 -9.89 4.17 7.40
N LEU A 107 -10.46 4.17 6.20
CA LEU A 107 -11.90 3.97 6.00
C LEU A 107 -12.37 2.61 6.51
N TRP A 108 -11.60 1.55 6.27
CA TRP A 108 -11.92 0.22 6.75
C TRP A 108 -11.97 0.19 8.29
N HIS A 109 -10.91 0.64 8.94
CA HIS A 109 -10.80 0.60 10.41
C HIS A 109 -11.85 1.48 11.09
N THR A 110 -12.14 2.67 10.54
CA THR A 110 -13.09 3.62 11.14
C THR A 110 -14.54 3.27 10.83
N CYS A 111 -14.87 2.85 9.61
CA CYS A 111 -16.26 2.76 9.17
C CYS A 111 -16.79 1.33 9.05
N PHE A 112 -15.95 0.34 8.77
CA PHE A 112 -16.43 -0.99 8.34
C PHE A 112 -15.95 -2.15 9.21
N LYS A 113 -14.86 -2.01 9.95
CA LYS A 113 -14.29 -3.12 10.73
C LYS A 113 -15.25 -3.68 11.79
N ALA A 114 -16.02 -2.81 12.44
CA ALA A 114 -16.99 -3.22 13.46
C ALA A 114 -18.19 -3.99 12.88
N ASP A 115 -18.73 -3.52 11.74
CA ASP A 115 -19.77 -4.22 10.98
C ASP A 115 -19.55 -4.02 9.47
N PRO A 116 -18.91 -5.00 8.80
CA PRO A 116 -18.65 -4.93 7.35
C PRO A 116 -19.91 -4.94 6.49
N PHE A 117 -21.07 -5.25 7.05
CA PHE A 117 -22.36 -5.31 6.35
C PHE A 117 -23.31 -4.18 6.76
N SER A 118 -22.81 -3.17 7.48
CA SER A 118 -23.61 -2.01 7.90
C SER A 118 -24.23 -1.33 6.69
N ARG A 119 -25.57 -1.37 6.60
CA ARG A 119 -26.33 -0.70 5.55
C ARG A 119 -26.13 0.81 5.61
N GLU A 120 -26.06 1.35 6.81
CA GLU A 120 -25.83 2.79 7.05
C GLU A 120 -24.49 3.23 6.46
N MET A 121 -23.40 2.56 6.85
CA MET A 121 -22.05 2.89 6.35
C MET A 121 -21.92 2.63 4.85
N GLY A 122 -22.54 1.56 4.32
CA GLY A 122 -22.60 1.33 2.88
C GLY A 122 -23.35 2.43 2.11
N THR A 123 -24.43 2.95 2.68
CA THR A 123 -25.21 4.05 2.08
C THR A 123 -24.39 5.35 2.08
N ARG A 124 -23.74 5.65 3.21
CA ARG A 124 -22.85 6.81 3.33
C ARG A 124 -21.68 6.73 2.35
N TYR A 125 -21.01 5.57 2.23
CA TYR A 125 -19.92 5.39 1.27
C TYR A 125 -20.36 5.59 -0.19
N ARG A 126 -21.55 5.09 -0.54
CA ARG A 126 -22.14 5.34 -1.86
C ARG A 126 -22.38 6.82 -2.11
N GLU A 127 -23.00 7.51 -1.16
CA GLU A 127 -23.47 8.89 -1.32
C GLU A 127 -22.35 9.92 -1.20
N GLU A 128 -21.48 9.78 -0.21
CA GLU A 128 -20.44 10.77 0.11
C GLU A 128 -19.15 10.57 -0.69
N MET A 129 -18.86 9.34 -1.13
CA MET A 129 -17.58 9.02 -1.77
C MET A 129 -17.73 8.61 -3.24
N LEU A 130 -18.60 7.65 -3.56
CA LEU A 130 -18.68 7.09 -4.91
C LEU A 130 -19.53 7.92 -5.88
N ALA A 131 -20.62 8.53 -5.42
CA ALA A 131 -21.62 9.17 -6.29
C ALA A 131 -21.08 10.38 -7.09
N HIS A 132 -19.97 10.97 -6.64
CA HIS A 132 -19.44 12.21 -7.19
C HIS A 132 -18.42 12.02 -8.32
N GLY A 133 -17.89 10.80 -8.51
CA GLY A 133 -16.82 10.56 -9.46
C GLY A 133 -15.65 11.54 -9.29
N GLY A 134 -15.24 12.18 -10.37
CA GLY A 134 -14.17 13.19 -10.37
C GLY A 134 -14.64 14.64 -10.19
N GLU A 135 -15.93 14.90 -9.90
CA GLU A 135 -16.46 16.27 -9.78
C GLU A 135 -16.03 16.95 -8.47
N LYS A 136 -15.88 16.16 -7.39
CA LYS A 136 -15.46 16.68 -6.08
C LYS A 136 -13.99 16.39 -5.81
N HIS A 137 -13.34 17.30 -5.09
CA HIS A 137 -11.96 17.13 -4.68
C HIS A 137 -11.79 15.85 -3.82
N PRO A 138 -10.82 14.96 -4.10
CA PRO A 138 -10.67 13.68 -3.40
C PRO A 138 -10.59 13.80 -1.89
N LEU A 139 -9.89 14.81 -1.35
CA LEU A 139 -9.83 15.00 0.11
C LEU A 139 -11.18 15.33 0.73
N LYS A 140 -12.06 16.01 -0.02
CA LYS A 140 -13.42 16.32 0.47
C LYS A 140 -14.29 15.07 0.51
N LEU A 141 -14.08 14.13 -0.41
CA LEU A 141 -14.74 12.82 -0.36
C LEU A 141 -14.30 12.00 0.86
N VAL A 142 -12.99 11.97 1.13
CA VAL A 142 -12.43 11.25 2.28
C VAL A 142 -12.85 11.90 3.60
N GLU A 143 -12.78 13.23 3.70
CA GLU A 143 -13.24 14.00 4.87
C GLU A 143 -14.73 13.79 5.14
N ALA A 144 -15.58 13.81 4.11
CA ALA A 144 -17.01 13.55 4.25
C ALA A 144 -17.32 12.14 4.77
N MET A 145 -16.52 11.14 4.37
CA MET A 145 -16.69 9.77 4.84
C MET A 145 -16.14 9.54 6.26
N LEU A 146 -14.98 10.10 6.59
CA LEU A 146 -14.34 9.95 7.91
C LEU A 146 -14.98 10.84 8.98
N GLY A 147 -15.56 11.99 8.58
CA GLY A 147 -16.06 13.01 9.50
C GLY A 147 -14.97 13.97 10.02
N GLU A 148 -13.72 13.77 9.61
CA GLU A 148 -12.59 14.64 9.94
C GLU A 148 -11.61 14.70 8.76
N LYS A 149 -10.81 15.77 8.70
CA LYS A 149 -9.78 15.93 7.67
C LYS A 149 -8.66 14.90 7.90
N PRO A 150 -8.36 14.02 6.94
CA PRO A 150 -7.29 13.06 7.11
C PRO A 150 -5.92 13.76 7.12
N THR A 151 -5.05 13.35 8.04
CA THR A 151 -3.65 13.80 8.11
C THR A 151 -2.71 12.73 7.58
N VAL A 152 -1.47 13.10 7.25
CA VAL A 152 -0.45 12.12 6.86
C VAL A 152 -0.17 11.16 8.00
N GLU A 153 -0.16 11.66 9.22
CA GLU A 153 0.04 10.88 10.43
C GLU A 153 -1.05 9.80 10.56
N ASN A 154 -2.32 10.16 10.37
CA ASN A 154 -3.41 9.18 10.41
C ASN A 154 -3.33 8.15 9.28
N MET A 155 -2.94 8.57 8.07
CA MET A 155 -2.78 7.69 6.93
C MET A 155 -1.63 6.68 7.13
N VAL A 156 -0.49 7.14 7.64
CA VAL A 156 0.65 6.29 7.97
C VAL A 156 0.28 5.31 9.08
N GLU A 157 -0.36 5.80 10.15
CA GLU A 157 -0.82 4.95 11.27
C GLU A 157 -1.78 3.86 10.77
N ALA A 158 -2.74 4.21 9.90
CA ALA A 158 -3.67 3.23 9.34
C ALA A 158 -2.96 2.12 8.55
N LEU A 159 -1.90 2.45 7.80
CA LEU A 159 -1.08 1.46 7.09
C LEU A 159 -0.28 0.57 8.04
N ILE A 160 0.23 1.14 9.14
CA ILE A 160 0.96 0.38 10.16
C ILE A 160 0.01 -0.59 10.86
N VAL A 161 -1.17 -0.14 11.26
CA VAL A 161 -2.18 -0.98 11.90
C VAL A 161 -2.59 -2.14 10.98
N ASP A 162 -2.83 -1.87 9.69
CA ASP A 162 -3.17 -2.92 8.70
C ASP A 162 -2.02 -3.93 8.51
N LEU A 163 -0.77 -3.45 8.57
CA LEU A 163 0.42 -4.29 8.51
C LEU A 163 0.61 -5.13 9.78
N ASP A 164 0.42 -4.55 10.96
CA ASP A 164 0.56 -5.23 12.26
C ASP A 164 -0.55 -6.26 12.48
N GLU A 165 -1.78 -5.96 12.08
CA GLU A 165 -2.87 -6.95 12.05
C GLU A 165 -2.56 -8.10 11.07
N SER A 166 -1.72 -7.84 10.07
CA SER A 166 -1.23 -8.86 9.16
C SER A 166 -0.18 -9.75 9.83
N THR A 167 0.78 -9.17 10.56
CA THR A 167 1.88 -9.92 11.20
C THR A 167 1.45 -10.68 12.47
N GLN A 168 0.64 -10.09 13.35
CA GLN A 168 0.22 -10.70 14.63
C GLN A 168 -0.62 -11.98 14.47
N SER A 169 -1.21 -12.18 13.29
CA SER A 169 -2.07 -13.34 13.04
C SER A 169 -1.36 -14.54 12.40
N LEU A 170 -0.07 -14.40 12.07
CA LEU A 170 0.75 -15.47 11.55
C LEU A 170 1.17 -16.38 12.72
N ASN A 171 1.02 -17.69 12.56
CA ASN A 171 1.52 -18.67 13.54
C ASN A 171 3.04 -18.59 13.60
N GLN A 172 3.64 -18.72 14.79
CA GLN A 172 5.10 -18.76 14.98
C GLN A 172 5.75 -19.79 14.05
N ASP A 173 5.12 -20.95 13.84
CA ASP A 173 5.63 -21.98 12.91
C ASP A 173 5.69 -21.53 11.44
N MET A 174 4.81 -20.62 11.00
CA MET A 174 4.85 -20.04 9.65
C MET A 174 5.93 -18.98 9.53
N VAL A 175 6.11 -18.20 10.60
CA VAL A 175 7.18 -17.21 10.72
C VAL A 175 8.53 -17.93 10.67
N ASP A 176 8.72 -19.00 11.44
CA ASP A 176 9.96 -19.79 11.49
C ASP A 176 10.26 -20.52 10.17
N ALA A 177 9.24 -20.91 9.40
CA ALA A 177 9.41 -21.51 8.07
C ALA A 177 9.79 -20.49 6.97
N LEU A 178 9.54 -19.20 7.21
CA LEU A 178 9.85 -18.10 6.30
C LEU A 178 11.13 -17.35 6.69
N ILE A 179 11.50 -17.37 7.96
CA ILE A 179 12.76 -16.84 8.52
C ILE A 179 13.82 -17.95 8.49
N VAL A 180 14.13 -18.45 7.30
CA VAL A 180 15.41 -19.11 7.07
C VAL A 180 16.21 -18.08 6.27
N ASP A 181 17.20 -17.43 6.91
CA ASP A 181 18.19 -16.50 6.32
C ASP A 181 17.94 -14.98 6.27
N LEU A 182 17.17 -14.36 7.18
CA LEU A 182 17.00 -12.88 7.20
C LEU A 182 17.64 -12.11 8.38
N ASP A 183 18.42 -12.78 9.24
CA ASP A 183 18.91 -12.21 10.52
C ASP A 183 19.95 -11.07 10.42
N GLU A 184 20.40 -10.66 9.23
CA GLU A 184 21.42 -9.60 9.09
C GLU A 184 20.94 -8.27 8.50
N TYR A 185 19.71 -8.17 7.98
CA TYR A 185 19.23 -6.93 7.36
C TYR A 185 18.34 -6.15 8.33
N SER A 186 18.96 -5.23 9.06
CA SER A 186 18.33 -4.13 9.78
C SER A 186 17.17 -3.55 8.96
N VAL A 187 15.95 -3.94 9.30
CA VAL A 187 14.71 -3.48 8.71
C VAL A 187 14.61 -1.97 8.97
N THR A 188 15.02 -1.17 8.01
CA THR A 188 14.66 0.25 7.95
C THR A 188 13.14 0.30 8.01
N GLN A 189 12.62 0.84 9.11
CA GLN A 189 11.23 0.65 9.53
C GLN A 189 10.26 1.06 8.41
N PRO A 190 9.41 0.15 7.89
CA PRO A 190 8.45 0.44 6.83
C PRO A 190 7.59 1.67 7.12
N ALA A 191 7.25 1.88 8.40
CA ALA A 191 6.57 3.09 8.89
C ALA A 191 7.28 4.40 8.52
N VAL A 192 8.61 4.46 8.70
CA VAL A 192 9.43 5.64 8.41
C VAL A 192 9.50 5.89 6.90
N MET A 193 9.65 4.81 6.12
CA MET A 193 9.68 4.88 4.67
C MET A 193 8.34 5.30 4.06
N VAL A 194 7.24 4.74 4.55
CA VAL A 194 5.88 5.08 4.14
C VAL A 194 5.58 6.54 4.50
N LYS A 195 6.02 7.00 5.68
CA LYS A 195 5.92 8.41 6.05
C LYS A 195 6.69 9.30 5.07
N ALA A 196 7.92 8.94 4.68
CA ALA A 196 8.67 9.69 3.67
C ALA A 196 7.92 9.76 2.34
N VAL A 197 7.36 8.65 1.85
CA VAL A 197 6.61 8.65 0.57
C VAL A 197 5.32 9.47 0.65
N ILE A 198 4.55 9.35 1.73
CA ILE A 198 3.27 10.06 1.89
C ILE A 198 3.48 11.55 2.23
N ALA A 199 4.56 11.88 2.94
CA ALA A 199 4.90 13.26 3.31
C ALA A 199 5.63 14.03 2.20
N ASP A 200 6.59 13.39 1.52
CA ASP A 200 7.48 14.00 0.51
C ASP A 200 6.99 13.86 -0.93
N GLY A 201 5.89 13.14 -1.17
CA GLY A 201 5.24 13.03 -2.50
C GLY A 201 4.77 14.36 -3.14
N GLY A 202 5.18 15.51 -2.58
CA GLY A 202 5.05 16.85 -3.16
C GLY A 202 6.25 17.79 -2.90
N GLY A 203 7.40 17.31 -2.40
CA GLY A 203 8.43 18.18 -1.80
C GLY A 203 9.74 18.41 -2.58
N HIS A 204 10.17 17.49 -3.44
CA HIS A 204 11.48 17.58 -4.12
C HIS A 204 11.38 17.41 -5.64
N GLY A 205 10.57 18.26 -6.25
CA GLY A 205 10.39 18.34 -7.70
C GLY A 205 9.03 18.94 -7.99
N GLY A 206 8.99 20.15 -8.55
CA GLY A 206 7.72 20.85 -8.77
C GLY A 206 6.75 20.02 -9.61
N GLY A 207 5.63 19.60 -9.02
CA GLY A 207 4.53 18.97 -9.73
C GLY A 207 3.74 18.00 -8.86
N PHE A 208 2.71 18.52 -8.20
CA PHE A 208 1.61 17.81 -7.52
C PHE A 208 1.75 17.59 -5.99
N ASP A 209 1.32 18.59 -5.23
CA ASP A 209 0.94 18.46 -3.82
C ASP A 209 -0.56 18.11 -3.74
N TRP A 210 -0.89 16.89 -3.32
CA TRP A 210 -2.28 16.47 -3.13
C TRP A 210 -3.01 17.29 -2.05
N ARG A 211 -2.29 18.06 -1.23
CA ARG A 211 -2.84 18.97 -0.21
C ARG A 211 -3.23 20.32 -0.78
N SER A 212 -2.79 20.69 -1.99
CA SER A 212 -2.88 22.06 -2.51
C SER A 212 -3.67 22.23 -3.80
N GLU A 213 -4.69 21.43 -4.06
CA GLU A 213 -5.75 21.76 -5.03
C GLU A 213 -7.15 21.50 -4.44
#